data_AF-A0A6P0R3T6-F1
#
_entry.id   AF-A0A6P0R3T6-F1
#
_cell.length_a   1.000
_cell.length_b   1.000
_cell.length_c   1.000
_cell.angle_alpha   90.00
_cell.angle_beta   90.00
_cell.angle_gamma   90.00
#
_symmetry.space_group_name_H-M   'P 1'
#
loop_
_entity.id
_entity.type
_entity.pdbx_description
1 polymer ?
#
loop_
_entity_poly.entity_id
_entity_poly.type
_entity_poly.pdbx_seq_one_letter_code
_entity_poly.pdbx_strand_id
1 'polypeptide(L)' 'MLILDNGGGISEKVRSNLFELFLKIKPIGKGTGLGISISYQIIVEQDQGKLECYSQLGKGTEFIIKIPMNLN' A
#
# COMPACT_ATOMS: atom_id res chain seq x y z
N MET A 1 -8.51 -9.76 0.40
CA MET A 1 -7.43 -10.17 -0.52
C MET A 1 -6.08 -9.93 0.15
N LEU A 2 -5.14 -10.86 0.00
CA LEU A 2 -3.78 -10.77 0.54
C LEU A 2 -2.79 -10.71 -0.64
N ILE A 3 -1.86 -9.75 -0.61
CA ILE A 3 -0.77 -9.62 -1.57
C ILE A 3 0.55 -9.71 -0.80
N LEU A 4 1.44 -10.61 -1.23
CA LEU A 4 2.72 -10.88 -0.57
C LEU A 4 3.86 -10.75 -1.57
N ASP A 5 4.97 -10.15 -1.16
CA ASP A 5 6.25 -10.21 -1.86
C ASP A 5 7.37 -10.61 -0.91
N ASN A 6 8.46 -11.12 -1.48
CA ASN A 6 9.69 -11.51 -0.78
C ASN A 6 10.84 -10.52 -1.06
N GLY A 7 10.52 -9.27 -1.36
CA GLY A 7 11.48 -8.22 -1.66
C GLY A 7 12.20 -7.68 -0.42
N GLY A 8 12.90 -6.55 -0.58
CA GLY A 8 13.69 -5.95 0.50
C GLY A 8 12.89 -5.34 1.65
N GLY A 9 11.55 -5.30 1.57
CA GLY A 9 10.68 -4.66 2.54
C GLY A 9 10.75 -3.13 2.54
N ILE A 10 10.00 -2.52 3.46
CA ILE A 10 9.83 -1.08 3.63
C ILE A 10 10.19 -0.75 5.08
N SER A 11 11.00 0.30 5.27
CA SER A 11 11.35 0.77 6.62
C SER A 11 10.13 1.40 7.30
N GLU A 12 10.09 1.36 8.64
CA GLU A 12 9.00 1.92 9.42
C GLU A 12 8.75 3.42 9.11
N LYS A 13 9.84 4.19 8.96
CA LYS A 13 9.79 5.61 8.59
C LYS A 13 9.12 5.87 7.23
N VAL A 14 9.29 4.98 6.27
CA VAL A 14 8.63 5.11 4.95
C VAL A 14 7.20 4.60 5.03
N ARG A 15 6.96 3.56 5.82
CA ARG A 15 5.64 2.94 5.99
C ARG A 15 4.61 3.89 6.60
N SER A 16 5.01 4.75 7.55
CA SER A 16 4.11 5.74 8.17
C SER A 16 3.48 6.71 7.17
N ASN A 17 4.17 6.98 6.06
CA ASN A 17 3.77 7.93 5.04
C ASN A 17 3.41 7.22 3.72
N LEU A 18 3.23 5.90 3.75
CA LEU A 18 3.11 5.07 2.56
C LEU A 18 1.95 5.46 1.64
N PHE A 19 0.86 5.97 2.22
CA PHE A 19 -0.36 6.35 1.51
C PHE A 19 -0.42 7.83 1.14
N GLU A 20 0.61 8.62 1.49
CA GLU A 20 0.69 10.01 1.09
C GLU A 20 0.88 10.12 -0.43
N LEU A 21 0.15 11.06 -1.03
CA LEU A 21 0.20 11.32 -2.46
C LEU A 21 1.64 11.69 -2.87
N PHE A 22 2.13 11.07 -3.94
CA PHE A 22 3.46 11.27 -4.52
C PHE A 22 4.67 10.76 -3.72
N LEU A 23 4.47 9.92 -2.69
CA LEU A 23 5.60 9.30 -2.02
C LEU A 23 6.42 8.45 -3.02
N LYS A 24 7.68 8.84 -3.24
CA LYS A 24 8.63 8.13 -4.12
C LYS A 24 9.64 7.36 -3.27
N ILE A 25 9.53 6.04 -3.27
CA ILE A 25 10.51 5.14 -2.63
C ILE A 25 11.69 4.84 -3.57
N LYS A 26 11.54 5.13 -4.87
CA LYS A 26 12.56 4.90 -5.90
C LYS A 26 13.20 6.22 -6.36
N PRO A 27 14.45 6.17 -6.86
CA PRO A 27 15.11 7.34 -7.44
C PRO A 27 14.26 8.03 -8.50
N ILE A 28 14.48 9.34 -8.67
CA ILE A 28 13.80 10.18 -9.66
C ILE A 28 13.87 9.50 -11.04
N GLY A 29 12.72 9.35 -11.70
CA GLY A 29 12.60 8.71 -13.01
C GLY A 29 12.22 7.22 -13.01
N LYS A 30 12.11 6.56 -11.84
CA LYS A 30 11.62 5.17 -11.75
C LYS A 30 10.27 5.08 -11.03
N GLY A 31 9.19 5.10 -11.82
CA GLY A 31 7.81 4.97 -11.33
C GLY A 31 7.18 6.31 -10.95
N THR A 32 5.85 6.37 -11.02
CA THR A 32 5.08 7.59 -10.76
C THR A 32 4.84 7.84 -9.26
N GLY A 33 4.94 6.79 -8.43
CA GLY A 33 4.59 6.85 -7.01
C GLY A 33 3.09 6.95 -6.75
N LEU A 34 2.25 6.76 -7.77
CA LEU A 34 0.79 6.97 -7.68
C LEU A 34 -0.01 5.71 -7.36
N GLY A 35 0.56 4.52 -7.56
CA GLY A 35 -0.22 3.27 -7.47
C GLY A 35 -0.83 3.05 -6.09
N ILE A 36 -0.05 3.30 -5.03
CA ILE A 36 -0.49 3.06 -3.65
C ILE A 36 -1.50 4.11 -3.17
N SER A 37 -1.33 5.38 -3.57
CA SER A 37 -2.26 6.45 -3.22
C SER A 37 -3.60 6.28 -3.92
N ILE A 38 -3.61 5.90 -5.21
CA ILE A 38 -4.85 5.58 -5.94
C ILE A 38 -5.56 4.38 -5.30
N SER A 39 -4.80 3.35 -4.93
CA SER A 39 -5.37 2.18 -4.24
C SER A 39 -6.03 2.57 -2.92
N TYR A 40 -5.41 3.46 -2.14
CA TYR A 40 -5.97 3.96 -0.89
C TYR A 40 -7.26 4.76 -1.11
N GLN A 41 -7.26 5.68 -2.08
CA GLN A 41 -8.44 6.47 -2.45
C GLN A 41 -9.62 5.56 -2.83
N ILE A 42 -9.41 4.57 -3.69
CA ILE A 42 -10.47 3.65 -4.11
C ILE A 42 -10.93 2.78 -2.94
N ILE A 43 -10.00 2.07 -2.30
CA ILE A 43 -10.34 1.03 -1.31
C ILE A 43 -10.88 1.64 -0.02
N VAL A 44 -10.26 2.70 0.49
CA VAL A 44 -10.57 3.25 1.81
C VAL A 44 -11.55 4.41 1.71
N GLU A 45 -11.31 5.37 0.81
CA GLU A 45 -12.13 6.59 0.75
C GLU A 45 -13.44 6.36 -0.01
N GLN A 46 -13.40 5.67 -1.15
CA GLN A 46 -14.59 5.44 -1.98
C GLN A 46 -15.41 4.23 -1.50
N ASP A 47 -14.75 3.07 -1.37
CA ASP A 47 -15.43 1.80 -1.12
C ASP A 47 -15.56 1.46 0.38
N GLN A 48 -15.10 2.35 1.27
CA GLN A 48 -15.18 2.21 2.73
C GLN A 48 -14.57 0.90 3.26
N GLY A 49 -13.57 0.40 2.56
CA GLY A 49 -12.78 -0.76 2.91
C GLY A 49 -11.56 -0.44 3.78
N LYS A 50 -10.63 -1.39 3.82
CA LYS A 50 -9.34 -1.27 4.53
C LYS A 50 -8.21 -1.72 3.64
N LEU A 51 -7.12 -0.96 3.67
CA LEU A 51 -5.83 -1.29 3.05
C LEU A 51 -4.75 -1.21 4.14
N GLU A 52 -4.25 -2.36 4.58
CA GLU A 52 -3.24 -2.46 5.64
C GLU A 52 -1.90 -2.92 5.03
N CYS A 53 -0.78 -2.37 5.52
CA CYS A 53 0.57 -2.71 5.08
C CYS A 53 1.44 -3.18 6.24
N TYR A 54 1.96 -4.40 6.12
CA TYR A 54 2.93 -4.99 7.02
C TYR A 54 4.22 -5.23 6.25
N SER A 55 5.34 -4.72 6.75
CA SER A 55 6.61 -4.86 6.05
C SER A 55 7.76 -4.84 7.03
N GLN A 56 8.79 -5.64 6.74
CA GLN A 56 10.03 -5.64 7.49
C GLN A 56 11.20 -5.68 6.51
N LEU A 57 12.21 -4.84 6.77
CA LEU A 57 13.44 -4.83 5.97
C LEU A 57 14.07 -6.22 5.90
N GLY A 58 14.37 -6.66 4.68
CA GLY A 58 14.94 -7.97 4.37
C GLY A 58 13.97 -9.16 4.41
N LYS A 59 12.69 -8.96 4.70
CA LYS A 59 11.68 -10.04 4.76
C LYS A 59 10.58 -9.95 3.70
N GLY A 60 10.34 -8.76 3.14
CA GLY A 60 9.28 -8.53 2.16
C GLY A 60 8.16 -7.65 2.70
N THR A 61 7.06 -7.60 1.95
CA THR A 61 5.88 -6.78 2.25
C THR A 61 4.59 -7.57 2.05
N GLU A 62 3.63 -7.27 2.91
CA GLU A 62 2.29 -7.84 2.90
C GLU A 62 1.26 -6.71 2.86
N PHE A 63 0.35 -6.76 1.90
CA PHE A 63 -0.82 -5.89 1.84
C PHE A 63 -2.09 -6.69 2.09
N ILE A 64 -2.91 -6.22 3.02
CA ILE A 64 -4.23 -6.79 3.31
C ILE A 64 -5.29 -5.81 2.84
N ILE A 65 -6.15 -6.28 1.93
CA ILE A 65 -7.27 -5.51 1.37
C ILE A 65 -8.58 -6.14 1.84
N LYS A 66 -9.43 -5.35 2.49
CA LYS A 66 -10.78 -5.75 2.94
C LYS A 66 -11.79 -4.81 2.29
N ILE A 67 -12.70 -5.34 1.49
CA ILE A 67 -13.79 -4.58 0.88
C ILE A 67 -15.10 -5.05 1.53
N PRO A 68 -15.99 -4.14 1.98
CA PRO A 68 -17.30 -4.51 2.48
C PRO A 68 -18.10 -5.18 1.35
N MET A 69 -18.68 -6.34 1.62
CA MET A 69 -19.65 -6.94 0.72
C MET A 69 -21.04 -6.48 1.11
N ASN A 70 -21.69 -5.72 0.24
CA ASN A 70 -23.14 -5.49 0.34
C ASN A 70 -23.84 -6.71 -0.26
N LEU A 71 -24.32 -7.60 0.61
CA LEU A 71 -25.21 -8.69 0.26
C LEU A 71 -26.64 -8.14 0.25
N ASN A 72 -26.99 -7.41 -0.81
CA ASN A 72 -28.38 -7.03 -1.11
C ASN A 72 -29.00 -8.04 -2.08
#